data_AF-A0A957JQ91-F1
#
_entry.id   AF-A0A957JQ91-F1
#
_cell.length_a   1.000
_cell.length_b   1.000
_cell.length_c   1.000
_cell.angle_alpha   90.00
_cell.angle_beta   90.00
_cell.angle_gamma   90.00
#
_symmetry.space_group_name_H-M   'P 1'
#
loop_
_entity.id
_entity.type
_entity.pdbx_description
1 polymer ?
#
loop_
_entity_poly.entity_id
_entity_poly.type
_entity_poly.pdbx_seq_one_letter_code
_entity_poly.pdbx_strand_id
1 'polypeptide(L)'
;MTNKSAFTSAEWQLLKDSPYWVQTAITVAEGRMSMVEKRLEGKALENFLNGFETSNQVIKDVLAAIKEGEHSVDPKSSADQVTQSLAQIKNILNSKATREEADEFNDFLLGAGDAIVTASSEGLLSRGEKISDEEAAAMKAIAETLEATPAHQRARAAQAAREKRDEAAAAKRKAEAEAAAAAAKAEADRKEREAEAAQRKAEYDRKVRDAQAERRQREVEEAAAKRKAEAEAKKTAEAEAAKAEEAAVKAAEETRAQLTRHVVQPGETLSHIALKHLGSANRWREIYEANKDVIKNPSLIYP
;
A
#
# COMPACT_ATOMS: atom_id res chain seq x y z
N MET A 1 -6.82 22.79 34.06
CA MET A 1 -7.69 23.01 35.21
C MET A 1 -8.16 24.45 35.17
N THR A 2 -9.47 24.65 35.20
CA THR A 2 -10.07 25.98 35.24
C THR A 2 -9.86 26.60 36.62
N ASN A 3 -9.58 27.91 36.70
CA ASN A 3 -9.32 28.63 37.94
C ASN A 3 -9.96 30.03 37.91
N LYS A 4 -9.86 30.80 39.01
CA LYS A 4 -10.44 32.15 39.15
C LYS A 4 -10.21 33.07 37.94
N SER A 5 -9.04 33.02 37.31
CA SER A 5 -8.70 33.90 36.18
C SER A 5 -9.51 33.64 34.90
N ALA A 6 -10.18 32.49 34.80
CA ALA A 6 -11.07 32.17 33.68
C ALA A 6 -12.40 32.94 33.72
N PHE A 7 -12.73 33.56 34.86
CA PHE A 7 -14.00 34.24 35.09
C PHE A 7 -13.82 35.75 35.12
N THR A 8 -14.80 36.46 34.57
CA THR A 8 -14.92 37.91 34.75
C THR A 8 -15.25 38.22 36.22
N SER A 9 -15.04 39.46 36.66
CA SER A 9 -15.34 39.85 38.05
C SER A 9 -16.79 39.58 38.46
N ALA A 10 -17.75 39.76 37.54
CA ALA A 10 -19.17 39.51 37.81
C ALA A 10 -19.50 38.02 37.89
N GLU A 11 -18.96 37.21 36.98
CA GLU A 11 -19.14 35.74 37.03
C GLU A 11 -18.46 35.15 38.27
N TRP A 12 -17.26 35.64 38.60
CA TRP A 12 -16.54 35.22 39.79
C TRP A 12 -17.31 35.55 41.06
N GLN A 13 -17.93 36.74 41.13
CA GLN A 13 -18.77 37.11 42.26
C GLN A 13 -19.91 36.11 42.43
N LEU A 14 -20.59 35.75 41.35
CA LEU A 14 -21.68 34.79 41.40
C LEU A 14 -21.22 33.38 41.83
N LEU A 15 -20.03 32.95 41.39
CA LEU A 15 -19.45 31.67 41.81
C LEU A 15 -19.04 31.65 43.30
N LYS A 16 -18.49 32.74 43.83
CA LYS A 16 -18.20 32.86 45.27
C LYS A 16 -19.45 32.78 46.12
N ASP A 17 -20.51 33.43 45.65
CA ASP A 17 -21.80 33.51 46.33
C ASP A 17 -22.62 32.21 46.21
N SER A 18 -22.17 31.24 45.40
CA SER A 18 -22.94 30.04 45.05
C SER A 18 -23.42 29.19 46.23
N PRO A 19 -22.65 28.94 47.31
CA PRO A 19 -23.17 28.17 48.45
C PRO A 19 -24.24 28.93 49.24
N TYR A 20 -24.18 30.26 49.24
CA TYR A 20 -25.16 31.11 49.90
C TYR A 20 -26.45 31.25 49.08
N TRP A 21 -26.37 31.15 47.75
CA TRP A 21 -27.56 30.99 46.90
C TRP A 21 -28.30 29.69 47.19
N VAL A 22 -27.58 28.59 47.46
CA VAL A 22 -28.17 27.31 47.92
C VAL A 22 -28.85 27.48 49.27
N GLN A 23 -28.19 28.09 50.25
CA GLN A 23 -28.80 28.38 51.55
C GLN A 23 -30.08 29.22 51.42
N THR A 24 -30.02 30.28 50.61
CA THR A 24 -31.18 31.17 50.38
C THR A 24 -32.33 30.42 49.72
N ALA A 25 -32.03 29.48 48.81
CA ALA A 25 -33.04 28.64 48.18
C ALA A 25 -33.85 27.83 49.21
N ILE A 26 -33.15 27.21 50.17
CA ILE A 26 -33.75 26.40 51.23
C ILE A 26 -34.58 27.30 52.15
N THR A 27 -33.99 28.40 52.64
CA THR A 27 -34.67 29.38 53.50
C THR A 27 -35.95 29.94 52.85
N VAL A 28 -35.94 30.25 51.55
CA VAL A 28 -37.11 30.78 50.84
C VAL A 28 -38.21 29.73 50.72
N ALA A 29 -37.87 28.45 50.58
CA ALA A 29 -38.84 27.36 50.47
C ALA A 29 -39.51 27.04 51.82
N GLU A 30 -38.76 27.04 52.92
CA GLU A 30 -39.31 26.88 54.28
C GLU A 30 -40.14 28.07 54.75
N GLY A 31 -39.83 29.26 54.24
CA GLY A 31 -40.53 30.50 54.56
C GLY A 31 -40.11 31.11 55.90
N ARG A 32 -40.86 30.84 56.99
CA ARG A 32 -40.63 31.50 58.28
C ARG A 32 -39.79 30.65 59.24
N MET A 33 -38.47 30.83 59.15
CA MET A 33 -37.53 30.26 60.12
C MET A 33 -37.34 31.13 61.36
N SER A 34 -37.15 30.48 62.51
CA SER A 34 -36.70 31.10 63.75
C SER A 34 -35.24 31.56 63.66
N MET A 35 -34.83 32.46 64.56
CA MET A 35 -33.43 32.88 64.68
C MET A 35 -32.48 31.74 65.05
N VAL A 36 -32.99 30.68 65.68
CA VAL A 36 -32.19 29.52 66.08
C VAL A 36 -31.90 28.64 64.88
N GLU A 37 -32.91 28.31 64.08
CA GLU A 37 -32.77 27.54 62.82
C GLU A 37 -31.82 28.26 61.86
N LYS A 38 -32.00 29.57 61.64
CA LYS A 38 -31.09 30.37 60.80
C LYS A 38 -29.63 30.28 61.24
N ARG A 39 -29.39 30.24 62.55
CA ARG A 39 -28.04 30.12 63.10
C ARG A 39 -27.49 28.71 62.99
N LEU A 40 -28.33 27.68 63.11
CA LEU A 40 -27.94 26.28 62.95
C LEU A 40 -27.56 26.00 61.50
N GLU A 41 -28.40 26.39 60.54
CA GLU A 41 -28.12 26.24 59.12
C GLU A 41 -26.86 27.00 58.68
N GLY A 42 -26.71 28.25 59.12
CA GLY A 42 -25.51 29.03 58.81
C GLY A 42 -24.23 28.37 59.32
N LYS A 43 -24.27 27.80 60.53
CA LYS A 43 -23.13 27.03 61.07
C LYS A 43 -22.91 25.72 60.32
N ALA A 44 -23.97 25.05 59.89
CA ALA A 44 -23.85 23.81 59.13
C ALA A 44 -23.17 24.05 57.78
N LEU A 45 -23.58 25.10 57.06
CA LEU A 45 -22.92 25.54 55.84
C LEU A 45 -21.45 25.91 56.11
N GLU A 46 -21.18 26.73 57.14
CA GLU A 46 -19.81 27.13 57.49
C GLU A 46 -18.91 25.92 57.80
N ASN A 47 -19.43 24.95 58.57
CA ASN A 47 -18.70 23.72 58.88
C ASN A 47 -18.43 22.88 57.62
N PHE A 48 -19.43 22.74 56.74
CA PHE A 48 -19.26 22.06 55.46
C PHE A 48 -18.18 22.72 54.61
N LEU A 49 -18.27 24.04 54.40
CA LEU A 49 -17.31 24.80 53.59
C LEU A 49 -15.88 24.72 54.15
N ASN A 50 -15.73 24.76 55.48
CA ASN A 50 -14.41 24.67 56.12
C ASN A 50 -13.80 23.26 56.04
N GLY A 51 -14.64 22.21 56.04
CA GLY A 51 -14.22 20.82 55.97
C GLY A 51 -14.18 20.22 54.57
N PHE A 52 -14.62 20.95 53.53
CA PHE A 52 -14.71 20.42 52.17
C PHE A 52 -13.33 20.29 51.53
N GLU A 53 -12.95 19.06 51.20
CA GLU A 53 -11.71 18.75 50.48
C GLU A 53 -11.98 18.46 49.01
N THR A 54 -11.16 19.00 48.12
CA THR A 54 -11.34 18.82 46.67
C THR A 54 -10.04 19.00 45.90
N SER A 55 -9.93 18.36 44.74
CA SER A 55 -8.89 18.62 43.74
C SER A 55 -9.25 19.77 42.80
N ASN A 56 -10.54 20.12 42.69
CA ASN A 56 -11.07 21.12 41.76
C ASN A 56 -10.58 22.53 42.11
N GLN A 57 -9.88 23.18 41.20
CA GLN A 57 -9.26 24.47 41.49
C GLN A 57 -10.29 25.61 41.61
N VAL A 58 -11.40 25.57 40.86
CA VAL A 58 -12.46 26.57 40.98
C VAL A 58 -13.09 26.53 42.37
N ILE A 59 -13.38 25.33 42.89
CA ILE A 59 -13.94 25.18 44.24
C ILE A 59 -12.93 25.65 45.29
N LYS A 60 -11.64 25.32 45.17
CA LYS A 60 -10.60 25.82 46.08
C LYS A 60 -10.55 27.34 46.13
N ASP A 61 -10.60 27.98 44.97
CA ASP A 61 -10.58 29.44 44.87
C ASP A 61 -11.84 30.05 45.51
N VAL A 62 -13.00 29.40 45.38
CA VAL A 62 -14.27 29.84 46.00
C VAL A 62 -14.16 29.73 47.52
N LEU A 63 -13.72 28.58 48.03
CA LEU A 63 -13.54 28.34 49.46
C LEU A 63 -12.54 29.33 50.08
N ALA A 64 -11.46 29.66 49.37
CA ALA A 64 -10.49 30.66 49.81
C ALA A 64 -11.13 32.05 49.93
N ALA A 65 -11.90 32.48 48.92
CA ALA A 65 -12.55 33.79 48.95
C ALA A 65 -13.65 33.91 50.02
N ILE A 66 -14.38 32.81 50.28
CA ILE A 66 -15.36 32.78 51.37
C ILE A 66 -14.67 32.92 52.73
N LYS A 67 -13.51 32.29 52.94
CA LYS A 67 -12.70 32.45 54.17
C LYS A 67 -12.21 33.88 54.39
N GLU A 68 -12.02 34.64 53.31
CA GLU A 68 -11.69 36.07 53.35
C GLU A 68 -12.92 36.96 53.62
N GLY A 69 -14.10 36.37 53.79
CA GLY A 69 -15.36 37.06 54.07
C GLY A 69 -16.04 37.66 52.83
N GLU A 70 -15.61 37.29 51.63
CA GLU A 70 -16.14 37.86 50.38
C GLU A 70 -17.41 37.14 49.89
N HIS A 71 -18.54 37.33 50.58
CA HIS A 71 -19.87 36.93 50.08
C HIS A 71 -20.90 38.06 50.24
N SER A 72 -21.82 38.18 49.29
CA SER A 72 -22.79 39.28 49.23
C SER A 72 -24.15 38.82 48.70
N VAL A 73 -24.70 37.75 49.26
CA VAL A 73 -26.09 37.33 48.99
C VAL A 73 -27.04 38.05 49.94
N ASP A 74 -28.05 38.74 49.39
CA ASP A 74 -29.13 39.34 50.20
C ASP A 74 -30.05 38.22 50.71
N PRO A 75 -30.19 38.04 52.04
CA PRO A 75 -31.08 37.02 52.62
C PRO A 75 -32.56 37.21 52.27
N LYS A 76 -32.95 38.35 51.70
CA LYS A 76 -34.33 38.66 51.26
C LYS A 76 -34.56 38.42 49.76
N SER A 77 -33.62 37.78 49.07
CA SER A 77 -33.78 37.45 47.65
C SER A 77 -35.02 36.58 47.40
N SER A 78 -35.70 36.81 46.27
CA SER A 78 -36.88 36.03 45.89
C SER A 78 -36.51 34.67 45.31
N ALA A 79 -37.46 33.73 45.30
CA ALA A 79 -37.30 32.42 44.67
C ALA A 79 -36.85 32.50 43.19
N ASP A 80 -37.38 33.50 42.45
CA ASP A 80 -37.00 33.75 41.06
C ASP A 80 -35.54 34.18 40.93
N GLN A 81 -35.08 35.08 41.82
CA GLN A 81 -33.68 35.52 41.82
C GLN A 81 -32.73 34.36 42.12
N VAL A 82 -33.08 33.53 43.11
CA VAL A 82 -32.32 32.32 43.45
C VAL A 82 -32.21 31.38 42.25
N THR A 83 -33.34 31.08 41.60
CA THR A 83 -33.38 30.18 40.43
C THR A 83 -32.54 30.73 39.28
N GLN A 84 -32.64 32.04 39.01
CA GLN A 84 -31.84 32.71 37.97
C GLN A 84 -30.34 32.66 38.30
N SER A 85 -29.96 32.94 39.54
CA SER A 85 -28.56 32.88 39.98
C SER A 85 -27.97 31.48 39.83
N LEU A 86 -28.68 30.43 40.28
CA LEU A 86 -28.24 29.03 40.14
C LEU A 86 -28.16 28.61 38.67
N ALA A 87 -29.11 29.02 37.83
CA ALA A 87 -29.06 28.75 36.40
C ALA A 87 -27.88 29.46 35.71
N GLN A 88 -27.57 30.70 36.11
CA GLN A 88 -26.40 31.44 35.64
C GLN A 88 -25.09 30.76 36.06
N ILE A 89 -24.98 30.31 37.31
CA ILE A 89 -23.84 29.54 37.82
C ILE A 89 -23.61 28.31 36.95
N LYS A 90 -24.66 27.51 36.71
CA LYS A 90 -24.59 26.35 35.82
C LYS A 90 -24.08 26.72 34.43
N ASN A 91 -24.62 27.77 33.82
CA ASN A 91 -24.23 28.19 32.47
C ASN A 91 -22.78 28.68 32.39
N ILE A 92 -22.30 29.39 33.42
CA ILE A 92 -20.91 29.84 33.53
C ILE A 92 -19.97 28.63 33.61
N LEU A 93 -20.30 27.65 34.46
CA LEU A 93 -19.49 26.44 34.60
C LEU A 93 -19.47 25.62 33.32
N ASN A 94 -20.63 25.36 32.72
CA ASN A 94 -20.74 24.58 31.49
C ASN A 94 -20.05 25.24 30.28
N SER A 95 -19.83 26.55 30.30
CA SER A 95 -19.16 27.27 29.20
C SER A 95 -17.66 27.43 29.40
N LYS A 96 -17.15 27.40 30.64
CA LYS A 96 -15.75 27.76 30.94
C LYS A 96 -14.96 26.69 31.70
N ALA A 97 -15.65 25.79 32.39
CA ALA A 97 -15.03 24.65 33.05
C ALA A 97 -15.08 23.42 32.15
N THR A 98 -14.21 22.45 32.42
CA THR A 98 -14.43 21.10 31.87
C THR A 98 -15.72 20.53 32.45
N ARG A 99 -16.31 19.56 31.73
CA ARG A 99 -17.55 18.91 32.15
C ARG A 99 -17.41 18.29 33.54
N GLU A 100 -16.29 17.63 33.77
CA GLU A 100 -15.96 16.99 35.04
C GLU A 100 -15.85 18.03 36.16
N GLU A 101 -15.16 19.15 35.93
CA GLU A 101 -15.05 20.23 36.91
C GLU A 101 -16.40 20.90 37.23
N ALA A 102 -17.29 21.03 36.24
CA ALA A 102 -18.63 21.58 36.42
C ALA A 102 -19.54 20.63 37.23
N ASP A 103 -19.47 19.32 36.94
CA ASP A 103 -20.21 18.30 37.68
C ASP A 103 -19.74 18.23 39.15
N GLU A 104 -18.43 18.24 39.39
CA GLU A 104 -17.87 18.31 40.75
C GLU A 104 -18.30 19.58 41.52
N PHE A 105 -18.40 20.72 40.83
CA PHE A 105 -18.87 21.97 41.44
C PHE A 105 -20.35 21.89 41.81
N ASN A 106 -21.19 21.29 40.95
CA ASN A 106 -22.60 21.08 41.24
C ASN A 106 -22.79 20.11 42.43
N ASP A 107 -22.00 19.04 42.51
CA ASP A 107 -22.01 18.11 43.64
C ASP A 107 -21.58 18.80 44.95
N PHE A 108 -20.61 19.72 44.88
CA PHE A 108 -20.23 20.58 46.02
C PHE A 108 -21.40 21.44 46.50
N LEU A 109 -22.16 22.08 45.59
CA LEU A 109 -23.34 22.87 45.95
C LEU A 109 -24.47 22.03 46.54
N LEU A 110 -24.71 20.84 45.99
CA LEU A 110 -25.70 19.92 46.55
C LEU A 110 -25.28 19.39 47.93
N GLY A 111 -24.00 19.12 48.14
CA GLY A 111 -23.47 18.75 49.46
C GLY A 111 -23.62 19.87 50.48
N ALA A 112 -23.47 21.13 50.06
CA ALA A 112 -23.72 22.28 50.92
C ALA A 112 -25.20 22.36 51.35
N GLY A 113 -26.12 22.12 50.42
CA GLY A 113 -27.56 22.05 50.71
C GLY A 113 -27.92 20.86 51.62
N ASP A 114 -27.36 19.69 51.38
CA ASP A 114 -27.57 18.48 52.19
C ASP A 114 -27.11 18.68 53.65
N ALA A 115 -25.98 19.35 53.85
CA ALA A 115 -25.49 19.71 55.18
C ALA A 115 -26.44 20.65 55.93
N ILE A 116 -27.04 21.62 55.23
CA ILE A 116 -28.01 22.57 55.78
C ILE A 116 -29.28 21.82 56.23
N VAL A 117 -29.88 21.06 55.31
CA VAL A 117 -31.13 20.31 55.55
C VAL A 117 -30.95 19.26 56.65
N THR A 118 -29.80 18.58 56.68
CA THR A 118 -29.49 17.60 57.74
C THR A 118 -29.43 18.28 59.11
N ALA A 119 -28.74 19.41 59.22
CA ALA A 119 -28.61 20.13 60.48
C ALA A 119 -29.95 20.70 60.99
N SER A 120 -30.86 21.08 60.09
CA SER A 120 -32.23 21.47 60.43
C SER A 120 -32.99 20.29 61.07
N SER A 121 -32.92 19.10 60.45
CA SER A 121 -33.60 17.90 60.94
C SER A 121 -33.05 17.36 62.28
N GLU A 122 -31.76 17.56 62.57
CA GLU A 122 -31.08 17.06 63.79
C GLU A 122 -31.05 18.06 64.97
N GLY A 123 -31.58 19.27 64.80
CA GLY A 123 -31.53 20.33 65.82
C GLY A 123 -32.17 19.95 67.16
N LEU A 124 -31.66 20.51 68.27
CA LEU A 124 -32.04 20.21 69.67
C LEU A 124 -33.56 20.32 70.01
N LEU A 125 -34.34 20.98 69.15
CA LEU A 125 -35.81 21.13 69.27
C LEU A 125 -36.59 20.31 68.23
N SER A 126 -35.91 19.75 67.22
CA SER A 126 -36.53 18.86 66.23
C SER A 126 -36.89 17.56 66.93
N ARG A 127 -38.17 17.18 66.85
CA ARG A 127 -38.72 15.99 67.51
C ARG A 127 -38.39 14.71 66.73
N GLY A 128 -37.16 14.61 66.21
CA GLY A 128 -36.79 13.58 65.23
C GLY A 128 -37.62 13.67 63.96
N GLU A 129 -38.04 14.88 63.59
CA GLU A 129 -38.84 15.12 62.39
C GLU A 129 -37.91 14.98 61.17
N LYS A 130 -38.36 14.22 60.16
CA LYS A 130 -37.61 14.03 58.92
C LYS A 130 -37.51 15.37 58.19
N ILE A 131 -36.56 15.47 57.26
CA ILE A 131 -36.48 16.54 56.25
C ILE A 131 -37.88 16.95 55.81
N SER A 132 -38.20 18.25 55.89
CA SER A 132 -39.52 18.76 55.52
C SER A 132 -39.81 18.55 54.03
N ASP A 133 -41.08 18.47 53.66
CA ASP A 133 -41.48 18.33 52.26
C ASP A 133 -41.01 19.55 51.44
N GLU A 134 -40.95 20.73 52.07
CA GLU A 134 -40.45 21.98 51.50
C GLU A 134 -38.93 21.96 51.25
N GLU A 135 -38.12 21.52 52.23
CA GLU A 135 -36.66 21.36 52.07
C GLU A 135 -36.32 20.30 51.00
N ALA A 136 -37.04 19.17 51.01
CA ALA A 136 -36.87 18.14 50.01
C ALA A 136 -37.23 18.65 48.60
N ALA A 137 -38.29 19.45 48.48
CA ALA A 137 -38.68 20.09 47.23
C ALA A 137 -37.65 21.13 46.77
N ALA A 138 -37.09 21.92 47.69
CA ALA A 138 -36.02 22.88 47.40
C ALA A 138 -34.77 22.19 46.86
N MET A 139 -34.30 21.14 47.54
CA MET A 139 -33.13 20.36 47.10
C MET A 139 -33.35 19.75 45.70
N LYS A 140 -34.55 19.24 45.44
CA LYS A 140 -34.92 18.74 44.11
C LYS A 140 -34.87 19.85 43.06
N ALA A 141 -35.44 21.03 43.35
CA ALA A 141 -35.45 22.17 42.44
C ALA A 141 -34.04 22.72 42.15
N ILE A 142 -33.16 22.75 43.16
CA ILE A 142 -31.75 23.11 43.00
C ILE A 142 -31.04 22.10 42.08
N ALA A 143 -31.20 20.80 42.35
CA ALA A 143 -30.61 19.74 41.55
C ALA A 143 -31.12 19.74 40.09
N GLU A 144 -32.39 20.07 39.86
CA GLU A 144 -32.95 20.25 38.52
C GLU A 144 -32.37 21.48 37.81
N THR A 145 -32.29 22.62 38.51
CA THR A 145 -31.76 23.88 37.97
C THR A 145 -30.28 23.76 37.58
N LEU A 146 -29.49 23.06 38.38
CA LEU A 146 -28.08 22.77 38.12
C LEU A 146 -27.88 21.62 37.12
N GLU A 147 -28.95 20.95 36.68
CA GLU A 147 -28.90 19.71 35.88
C GLU A 147 -28.01 18.64 36.53
N ALA A 148 -28.01 18.56 37.87
CA ALA A 148 -27.13 17.72 38.66
C ALA A 148 -27.81 16.45 39.19
N THR A 149 -29.05 16.17 38.78
CA THR A 149 -29.76 14.95 39.21
C THR A 149 -29.04 13.67 38.71
N PRO A 150 -29.23 12.51 39.35
CA PRO A 150 -28.72 11.23 38.86
C PRO A 150 -29.16 10.89 37.42
N ALA A 151 -30.34 11.34 36.98
CA ALA A 151 -30.82 11.13 35.62
C ALA A 151 -29.98 11.92 34.60
N HIS A 152 -29.68 13.19 34.89
CA HIS A 152 -28.77 14.02 34.11
C HIS A 152 -27.37 13.41 34.04
N GLN A 153 -26.79 13.00 35.18
CA GLN A 153 -25.48 12.34 35.20
C GLN A 153 -25.46 11.05 34.35
N ARG A 154 -26.50 10.21 34.44
CA ARG A 154 -26.63 8.99 33.62
C ARG A 154 -26.77 9.30 32.13
N ALA A 155 -27.61 10.26 31.75
CA ALA A 155 -27.79 10.67 30.37
C ALA A 155 -26.47 11.20 29.79
N ARG A 156 -25.75 12.00 30.59
CA ARG A 156 -24.44 12.54 30.27
C ARG A 156 -23.38 11.44 30.07
N ALA A 157 -23.29 10.48 30.99
CA ALA A 157 -22.39 9.34 30.89
C ALA A 157 -22.72 8.44 29.68
N ALA A 158 -24.00 8.22 29.40
CA ALA A 158 -24.44 7.47 28.23
C ALA A 158 -24.06 8.16 26.92
N GLN A 159 -24.19 9.49 26.85
CA GLN A 159 -23.75 10.27 25.70
C GLN A 159 -22.23 10.18 25.50
N ALA A 160 -21.43 10.39 26.55
CA ALA A 160 -19.98 10.28 26.46
C ALA A 160 -19.53 8.87 26.04
N ALA A 161 -20.23 7.83 26.52
CA ALA A 161 -19.97 6.46 26.09
C ALA A 161 -20.33 6.21 24.62
N ARG A 162 -21.39 6.85 24.10
CA ARG A 162 -21.75 6.79 22.68
C ARG A 162 -20.71 7.51 21.82
N GLU A 163 -20.32 8.72 22.18
CA GLU A 163 -19.29 9.49 21.48
C GLU A 163 -17.97 8.71 21.40
N LYS A 164 -17.49 8.15 22.52
CA LYS A 164 -16.28 7.30 22.51
C LYS A 164 -16.43 6.06 21.63
N ARG A 165 -17.62 5.45 21.58
CA ARG A 165 -17.89 4.31 20.69
C ARG A 165 -17.89 4.72 19.22
N ASP A 166 -18.47 5.87 18.91
CA ASP A 166 -18.55 6.41 17.55
C ASP A 166 -17.17 6.83 17.06
N GLU A 167 -16.35 7.46 17.91
CA GLU A 167 -14.94 7.77 17.64
C GLU A 167 -14.12 6.49 17.40
N ALA A 168 -14.27 5.48 18.26
CA ALA A 168 -13.59 4.20 18.09
C ALA A 168 -14.03 3.49 16.80
N ALA A 169 -15.32 3.55 16.46
CA ALA A 169 -15.86 2.99 15.23
C ALA A 169 -15.35 3.76 13.99
N ALA A 170 -15.27 5.08 14.05
CA ALA A 170 -14.72 5.92 12.99
C ALA A 170 -13.22 5.65 12.79
N ALA A 171 -12.44 5.55 13.87
CA ALA A 171 -11.02 5.20 13.83
C ALA A 171 -10.80 3.81 13.22
N LYS A 172 -11.62 2.83 13.61
CA LYS A 172 -11.60 1.49 13.03
C LYS A 172 -11.90 1.51 11.53
N ARG A 173 -12.97 2.20 11.11
CA ARG A 173 -13.32 2.33 9.68
C ARG A 173 -12.21 3.01 8.86
N LYS A 174 -11.56 4.03 9.43
CA LYS A 174 -10.42 4.70 8.79
C LYS A 174 -9.25 3.73 8.60
N ALA A 175 -8.89 2.98 9.64
CA ALA A 175 -7.81 1.98 9.56
C ALA A 175 -8.12 0.88 8.54
N GLU A 176 -9.36 0.38 8.50
CA GLU A 176 -9.82 -0.62 7.52
C GLU A 176 -9.75 -0.07 6.08
N ALA A 177 -10.15 1.18 5.86
CA ALA A 177 -10.07 1.84 4.55
C ALA A 177 -8.62 2.05 4.09
N GLU A 178 -7.73 2.48 4.99
CA GLU A 178 -6.30 2.64 4.70
C GLU A 178 -5.64 1.30 4.37
N ALA A 179 -5.97 0.23 5.11
CA ALA A 179 -5.48 -1.11 4.83
C ALA A 179 -5.99 -1.64 3.47
N ALA A 180 -7.27 -1.42 3.15
CA ALA A 180 -7.85 -1.80 1.86
C ALA A 180 -7.19 -1.05 0.69
N ALA A 181 -6.94 0.26 0.84
CA ALA A 181 -6.25 1.05 -0.16
C ALA A 181 -4.80 0.58 -0.38
N ALA A 182 -4.08 0.26 0.69
CA ALA A 182 -2.73 -0.29 0.61
C ALA A 182 -2.70 -1.65 -0.10
N ALA A 183 -3.65 -2.54 0.21
CA ALA A 183 -3.78 -3.84 -0.44
C ALA A 183 -4.10 -3.69 -1.95
N ALA A 184 -5.02 -2.80 -2.32
CA ALA A 184 -5.36 -2.53 -3.72
C ALA A 184 -4.15 -1.99 -4.50
N LYS A 185 -3.36 -1.10 -3.91
CA LYS A 185 -2.13 -0.59 -4.51
C LYS A 185 -1.09 -1.71 -4.69
N ALA A 186 -0.87 -2.54 -3.68
CA ALA A 186 0.06 -3.67 -3.77
C ALA A 186 -0.34 -4.68 -4.85
N GLU A 187 -1.64 -4.93 -5.03
CA GLU A 187 -2.15 -5.78 -6.11
C GLU A 187 -1.92 -5.16 -7.49
N ALA A 188 -2.15 -3.85 -7.64
CA ALA A 188 -1.88 -3.12 -8.88
C ALA A 188 -0.39 -3.17 -9.25
N ASP A 189 0.50 -2.84 -8.31
CA ASP A 189 1.96 -2.89 -8.51
C ASP A 189 2.43 -4.30 -8.88
N ARG A 190 1.83 -5.33 -8.29
CA ARG A 190 2.13 -6.73 -8.62
C ARG A 190 1.70 -7.07 -10.04
N LYS A 191 0.49 -6.69 -10.46
CA LYS A 191 0.00 -6.91 -11.83
C LYS A 191 0.85 -6.18 -12.87
N GLU A 192 1.29 -4.97 -12.56
CA GLU A 192 2.21 -4.21 -13.43
C GLU A 192 3.55 -4.94 -13.58
N ARG A 193 4.17 -5.39 -12.48
CA ARG A 193 5.42 -6.18 -12.53
C ARG A 193 5.27 -7.49 -13.31
N GLU A 194 4.15 -8.18 -13.13
CA GLU A 194 3.84 -9.41 -13.88
C GLU A 194 3.70 -9.12 -15.38
N ALA A 195 3.03 -8.01 -15.75
CA ALA A 195 2.90 -7.57 -17.13
C ALA A 195 4.25 -7.18 -17.75
N GLU A 196 5.08 -6.41 -17.03
CA GLU A 196 6.43 -6.05 -17.48
C GLU A 196 7.31 -7.28 -17.66
N ALA A 197 7.27 -8.25 -16.73
CA ALA A 197 8.01 -9.50 -16.84
C ALA A 197 7.55 -10.32 -18.05
N ALA A 198 6.25 -10.39 -18.30
CA ALA A 198 5.68 -11.06 -19.48
C ALA A 198 6.12 -10.37 -20.78
N GLN A 199 6.13 -9.04 -20.83
CA GLN A 199 6.61 -8.28 -21.99
C GLN A 199 8.11 -8.52 -22.25
N ARG A 200 8.94 -8.45 -21.21
CA ARG A 200 10.38 -8.73 -21.33
C ARG A 200 10.65 -10.14 -21.84
N LYS A 201 9.90 -11.12 -21.33
CA LYS A 201 10.01 -12.51 -21.80
C LYS A 201 9.60 -12.63 -23.28
N ALA A 202 8.49 -12.01 -23.68
CA ALA A 202 8.03 -12.04 -25.05
C ALA A 202 9.03 -11.36 -26.01
N GLU A 203 9.65 -10.26 -25.60
CA GLU A 203 10.70 -9.59 -26.37
C GLU A 203 11.94 -10.47 -26.51
N TYR A 204 12.38 -11.12 -25.43
CA TYR A 204 13.49 -12.07 -25.46
C TYR A 204 13.21 -13.24 -26.40
N ASP A 205 12.04 -13.88 -26.27
CA ASP A 205 11.61 -15.00 -27.11
C ASP A 205 11.53 -14.58 -28.60
N ARG A 206 11.15 -13.33 -28.89
CA ARG A 206 11.20 -12.77 -30.24
C ARG A 206 12.64 -12.64 -30.74
N LYS A 207 13.54 -12.03 -29.97
CA LYS A 207 14.97 -11.90 -30.35
C LYS A 207 15.62 -13.25 -30.63
N VAL A 208 15.31 -14.27 -29.82
CA VAL A 208 15.82 -15.64 -30.04
C VAL A 208 15.30 -16.21 -31.35
N ARG A 209 14.00 -16.08 -31.64
CA ARG A 209 13.42 -16.55 -32.91
C ARG A 209 14.02 -15.83 -34.12
N ASP A 210 14.18 -14.51 -34.05
CA ASP A 210 14.76 -13.70 -35.12
C ASP A 210 16.22 -14.13 -35.38
N ALA A 211 17.03 -14.29 -34.31
CA ALA A 211 18.41 -14.77 -34.45
C ALA A 211 18.51 -16.22 -34.99
N GLN A 212 17.57 -17.10 -34.64
CA GLN A 212 17.50 -18.45 -35.21
C GLN A 212 17.11 -18.43 -36.69
N ALA A 213 16.17 -17.56 -37.08
CA ALA A 213 15.78 -17.39 -38.48
C ALA A 213 16.97 -16.86 -39.31
N GLU A 214 17.69 -15.87 -38.81
CA GLU A 214 18.91 -15.36 -39.47
C GLU A 214 19.99 -16.44 -39.60
N ARG A 215 20.22 -17.26 -38.57
CA ARG A 215 21.16 -18.39 -38.64
C ARG A 215 20.75 -19.39 -39.72
N ARG A 216 19.49 -19.80 -39.75
CA ARG A 216 18.96 -20.70 -40.78
C ARG A 216 19.10 -20.11 -42.17
N GLN A 217 18.86 -18.81 -42.32
CA GLN A 217 19.03 -18.14 -43.60
C GLN A 217 20.50 -18.19 -44.05
N ARG A 218 21.44 -17.88 -43.15
CA ARG A 218 22.88 -18.01 -43.44
C ARG A 218 23.28 -19.43 -43.81
N GLU A 219 22.78 -20.44 -43.10
CA GLU A 219 23.03 -21.85 -43.43
C GLU A 219 22.50 -22.22 -44.82
N VAL A 220 21.31 -21.73 -45.20
CA VAL A 220 20.73 -21.93 -46.54
C VAL A 220 21.56 -21.22 -47.61
N GLU A 221 21.97 -19.98 -47.36
CA GLU A 221 22.82 -19.20 -48.28
C GLU A 221 24.20 -19.86 -48.47
N GLU A 222 24.83 -20.31 -47.38
CA GLU A 222 26.11 -21.04 -47.41
C GLU A 222 25.97 -22.37 -48.16
N ALA A 223 24.92 -23.14 -47.90
CA ALA A 223 24.65 -24.38 -48.62
C ALA A 223 24.40 -24.15 -50.11
N ALA A 224 23.69 -23.07 -50.48
CA ALA A 224 23.47 -22.70 -51.87
C ALA A 224 24.78 -22.27 -52.55
N ALA A 225 25.62 -21.48 -51.87
CA ALA A 225 26.93 -21.08 -52.36
C ALA A 225 27.84 -22.31 -52.58
N LYS A 226 27.86 -23.24 -51.63
CA LYS A 226 28.61 -24.50 -51.74
C LYS A 226 28.14 -25.34 -52.92
N ARG A 227 26.82 -25.54 -53.09
CA ARG A 227 26.27 -26.27 -54.24
C ARG A 227 26.61 -25.61 -55.58
N LYS A 228 26.58 -24.28 -55.64
CA LYS A 228 26.97 -23.52 -56.83
C LYS A 228 28.46 -23.74 -57.15
N ALA A 229 29.34 -23.63 -56.15
CA ALA A 229 30.77 -23.86 -56.32
C ALA A 229 31.07 -25.32 -56.76
N GLU A 230 30.40 -26.32 -56.17
CA GLU A 230 30.52 -27.72 -56.57
C GLU A 230 30.06 -27.95 -58.02
N ALA A 231 28.95 -27.32 -58.43
CA ALA A 231 28.46 -27.40 -59.80
C ALA A 231 29.42 -26.73 -60.80
N GLU A 232 29.98 -25.57 -60.47
CA GLU A 232 30.97 -24.88 -61.29
C GLU A 232 32.27 -25.70 -61.39
N ALA A 233 32.76 -26.26 -60.28
CA ALA A 233 33.93 -27.14 -60.28
C ALA A 233 33.71 -28.39 -61.14
N LYS A 234 32.53 -29.03 -61.02
CA LYS A 234 32.17 -30.19 -61.85
C LYS A 234 32.14 -29.82 -63.34
N LYS A 235 31.54 -28.68 -63.69
CA LYS A 235 31.50 -28.21 -65.09
C LYS A 235 32.89 -27.93 -65.64
N THR A 236 33.77 -27.33 -64.85
CA THR A 236 35.18 -27.10 -65.23
C THR A 236 35.92 -28.43 -65.45
N ALA A 237 35.77 -29.38 -64.52
CA ALA A 237 36.38 -30.71 -64.66
C ALA A 237 35.86 -31.48 -65.89
N GLU A 238 34.56 -31.42 -66.18
CA GLU A 238 33.96 -32.02 -67.39
C GLU A 238 34.50 -31.35 -68.66
N ALA A 239 34.66 -30.03 -68.67
CA ALA A 239 35.22 -29.30 -69.80
C ALA A 239 36.72 -29.60 -70.02
N GLU A 240 37.49 -29.77 -68.95
CA GLU A 240 38.90 -30.18 -69.01
C GLU A 240 39.03 -31.63 -69.49
N ALA A 241 38.19 -32.55 -69.01
CA ALA A 241 38.14 -33.93 -69.46
C ALA A 241 37.78 -34.03 -70.95
N ALA A 242 36.77 -33.27 -71.42
CA ALA A 242 36.39 -33.23 -72.83
C ALA A 242 37.52 -32.67 -73.72
N LYS A 243 38.23 -31.63 -73.26
CA LYS A 243 39.41 -31.11 -73.98
C LYS A 243 40.56 -32.12 -74.02
N ALA A 244 40.80 -32.85 -72.93
CA ALA A 244 41.82 -33.89 -72.87
C ALA A 244 41.48 -35.06 -73.81
N GLU A 245 40.21 -35.45 -73.88
CA GLU A 245 39.72 -36.46 -74.82
C GLU A 245 39.85 -35.99 -76.28
N GLU A 246 39.46 -34.75 -76.60
CA GLU A 246 39.64 -34.17 -77.94
C GLU A 246 41.13 -34.09 -78.33
N ALA A 247 42.00 -33.70 -77.40
CA ALA A 247 43.44 -33.67 -77.62
C ALA A 247 44.03 -35.08 -77.82
N ALA A 248 43.53 -36.08 -77.09
CA ALA A 248 43.93 -37.47 -77.26
C ALA A 248 43.49 -38.04 -78.62
N VAL A 249 42.28 -37.71 -79.08
CA VAL A 249 41.78 -38.10 -80.41
C VAL A 249 42.60 -37.44 -81.51
N LYS A 250 42.88 -36.12 -81.41
CA LYS A 250 43.76 -35.42 -82.37
C LYS A 250 45.17 -35.99 -82.39
N ALA A 251 45.76 -36.27 -81.24
CA ALA A 251 47.07 -36.90 -81.15
C ALA A 251 47.07 -38.31 -81.77
N ALA A 252 45.99 -39.08 -81.59
CA ALA A 252 45.82 -40.38 -82.22
C ALA A 252 45.65 -40.27 -83.74
N GLU A 253 44.91 -39.27 -84.23
CA GLU A 253 44.77 -38.98 -85.67
C GLU A 253 46.09 -38.52 -86.30
N GLU A 254 46.84 -37.65 -85.65
CA GLU A 254 48.18 -37.22 -86.10
C GLU A 254 49.16 -38.40 -86.12
N THR A 255 49.14 -39.25 -85.09
CA THR A 255 49.94 -40.48 -85.06
C THR A 255 49.55 -41.39 -86.22
N ARG A 256 48.25 -41.55 -86.50
CA ARG A 256 47.75 -42.36 -87.60
C ARG A 256 48.09 -41.76 -88.97
N ALA A 257 48.13 -40.44 -89.10
CA ALA A 257 48.55 -39.74 -90.30
C ALA A 257 50.06 -39.87 -90.58
N GLN A 258 50.88 -40.08 -89.54
CA GLN A 258 52.32 -40.35 -89.67
C GLN A 258 52.63 -41.83 -89.99
N LEU A 259 51.64 -42.73 -89.96
CA LEU A 259 51.84 -44.12 -90.36
C LEU A 259 51.90 -44.24 -91.89
N THR A 260 53.05 -44.69 -92.39
CA THR A 260 53.20 -45.06 -93.80
C THR A 260 52.42 -46.34 -94.09
N ARG A 261 51.25 -46.22 -94.73
CA ARG A 261 50.48 -47.37 -95.20
C ARG A 261 51.07 -47.91 -96.50
N HIS A 262 51.47 -49.18 -96.49
CA HIS A 262 51.87 -49.91 -97.69
C HIS A 262 50.88 -51.05 -97.96
N VAL A 263 50.30 -51.09 -99.16
CA VAL A 263 49.44 -52.19 -99.61
C VAL A 263 50.34 -53.22 -100.29
N VAL A 264 50.41 -54.42 -99.69
CA VAL A 264 51.22 -55.54 -100.18
C VAL A 264 50.78 -55.89 -101.59
N GLN A 265 51.73 -55.95 -102.52
CA GLN A 265 51.44 -56.40 -103.88
C GLN A 265 51.68 -57.91 -104.03
N PRO A 266 51.04 -58.59 -105.01
CA PRO A 266 51.28 -60.01 -105.25
C PRO A 266 52.77 -60.32 -105.45
N GLY A 267 53.30 -61.26 -104.66
CA GLY A 267 54.71 -61.68 -104.72
C GLY A 267 55.68 -60.84 -103.88
N GLU A 268 55.21 -59.81 -103.18
CA GLU A 268 56.04 -59.01 -102.28
C GLU A 268 56.26 -59.75 -100.94
N THR A 269 57.40 -59.52 -100.28
CA THR A 269 57.70 -60.09 -98.95
C THR A 269 58.02 -58.97 -97.96
N LEU A 270 57.93 -59.24 -96.64
CA LEU A 270 58.26 -58.24 -95.62
C LEU A 270 59.67 -57.66 -95.79
N SER A 271 60.62 -58.46 -96.26
CA SER A 271 61.98 -58.01 -96.59
C SER A 271 62.01 -57.03 -97.78
N HIS A 272 61.20 -57.23 -98.81
CA HIS A 272 61.07 -56.29 -99.93
C HIS A 272 60.47 -54.96 -99.47
N ILE A 273 59.43 -55.01 -98.63
CA ILE A 273 58.76 -53.81 -98.08
C ILE A 273 59.73 -53.05 -97.16
N ALA A 274 60.49 -53.75 -96.31
CA ALA A 274 61.50 -53.16 -95.45
C ALA A 274 62.65 -52.53 -96.22
N LEU A 275 63.07 -53.13 -97.33
CA LEU A 275 64.06 -52.51 -98.21
C LEU A 275 63.53 -51.19 -98.79
N LYS A 276 62.26 -51.17 -99.22
CA LYS A 276 61.63 -49.99 -99.84
C LYS A 276 61.37 -48.85 -98.86
N HIS A 277 60.89 -49.15 -97.65
CA HIS A 277 60.46 -48.14 -96.68
C HIS A 277 61.45 -47.87 -95.55
N LEU A 278 62.28 -48.84 -95.18
CA LEU A 278 63.26 -48.73 -94.08
C LEU A 278 64.72 -48.74 -94.57
N GLY A 279 64.93 -48.84 -95.89
CA GLY A 279 66.24 -48.83 -96.56
C GLY A 279 67.06 -50.10 -96.40
N SER A 280 66.55 -51.14 -95.73
CA SER A 280 67.28 -52.41 -95.52
C SER A 280 66.33 -53.59 -95.38
N ALA A 281 66.59 -54.65 -96.16
CA ALA A 281 65.80 -55.89 -96.13
C ALA A 281 65.87 -56.61 -94.77
N ASN A 282 66.98 -56.45 -94.02
CA ASN A 282 67.16 -57.08 -92.70
C ASN A 282 66.26 -56.45 -91.61
N ARG A 283 65.64 -55.31 -91.89
CA ARG A 283 64.73 -54.61 -90.98
C ARG A 283 63.27 -55.08 -91.09
N TRP A 284 63.01 -56.19 -91.79
CA TRP A 284 61.67 -56.78 -91.91
C TRP A 284 61.02 -57.09 -90.56
N ARG A 285 61.83 -57.42 -89.54
CA ARG A 285 61.34 -57.68 -88.17
C ARG A 285 60.68 -56.44 -87.58
N GLU A 286 61.14 -55.24 -87.90
CA GLU A 286 60.56 -53.99 -87.39
C GLU A 286 59.14 -53.78 -87.94
N ILE A 287 58.91 -54.09 -89.22
CA ILE A 287 57.57 -54.05 -89.83
C ILE A 287 56.66 -55.11 -89.22
N TYR A 288 57.18 -56.33 -89.01
CA TYR A 288 56.42 -57.41 -88.38
C TYR A 288 56.02 -57.06 -86.95
N GLU A 289 56.97 -56.64 -86.12
CA GLU A 289 56.73 -56.21 -84.73
C GLU A 289 55.69 -55.10 -84.64
N ALA A 290 55.76 -54.11 -85.53
CA ALA A 290 54.82 -52.99 -85.57
C ALA A 290 53.39 -53.37 -86.02
N ASN A 291 53.18 -54.53 -86.64
CA ASN A 291 51.89 -54.97 -87.19
C ASN A 291 51.52 -56.39 -86.72
N LYS A 292 52.03 -56.83 -85.56
CA LYS A 292 51.79 -58.18 -84.99
C LYS A 292 50.32 -58.50 -84.77
N ASP A 293 49.50 -57.48 -84.58
CA ASP A 293 48.07 -57.54 -84.46
C ASP A 293 47.37 -57.99 -85.75
N VAL A 294 47.95 -57.67 -86.92
CA VAL A 294 47.40 -58.02 -88.25
C VAL A 294 48.17 -59.19 -88.89
N ILE A 295 49.49 -59.21 -88.78
CA ILE A 295 50.36 -60.22 -89.40
C ILE A 295 50.59 -61.36 -88.41
N LYS A 296 49.79 -62.41 -88.51
CA LYS A 296 49.93 -63.59 -87.63
C LYS A 296 51.14 -64.46 -87.96
N ASN A 297 51.57 -64.46 -89.22
CA ASN A 297 52.75 -65.21 -89.68
C ASN A 297 53.65 -64.30 -90.52
N PRO A 298 54.91 -64.04 -90.08
CA PRO A 298 55.81 -63.13 -90.80
C PRO A 298 56.19 -63.60 -92.21
N SER A 299 56.05 -64.88 -92.51
CA SER A 299 56.36 -65.44 -93.84
C SER A 299 55.15 -65.44 -94.80
N LEU A 300 53.96 -65.04 -94.34
CA LEU A 300 52.73 -65.04 -95.13
C LEU A 300 52.04 -63.68 -95.02
N ILE A 301 52.20 -62.87 -96.07
CA ILE A 301 51.46 -61.61 -96.27
C ILE A 301 50.62 -61.74 -97.54
N TYR A 302 49.41 -61.19 -97.53
CA TYR A 302 48.45 -61.25 -98.63
C TYR A 302 48.14 -59.83 -99.14
N PRO A 303 47.83 -59.66 -100.44
CA PRO A 303 47.26 -58.43 -100.97
C PRO A 303 45.91 -58.06 -100.35
#